data_AF-A0A6J6MWY8-F1
#
_entry.id   AF-A0A6J6MWY8-F1
#
_cell.length_a   1.000
_cell.length_b   1.000
_cell.length_c   1.000
_cell.angle_alpha   90.00
_cell.angle_beta   90.00
_cell.angle_gamma   90.00
#
_symmetry.space_group_name_H-M   'P 1'
#
loop_
_entity.id
_entity.type
_entity.pdbx_description
1 polymer ?
#
loop_
_entity_poly.entity_id
_entity_poly.type
_entity_poly.pdbx_seq_one_letter_code
_entity_poly.pdbx_strand_id
1 'polypeptide(L)'
;MQLSEIKARWNEVLDLLLMEDRITWLAFFDARLVSYENHQLTLDFADSQKFAGPHDFKATRNPDHTARLIAAIKRVFGEDASIIEQ
;
A
#
# COMPACT_ATOMS: atom_id res chain seq x y z
N MET A 1 5.36 5.14 -14.53
CA MET A 1 4.64 3.90 -14.12
C MET A 1 3.15 3.96 -14.45
N GLN A 2 2.54 2.81 -14.79
CA GLN A 2 1.11 2.63 -15.02
C GLN A 2 0.49 1.73 -13.94
N LEU A 3 -0.80 1.91 -13.63
CA LEU A 3 -1.50 1.09 -12.62
C LEU A 3 -1.40 -0.42 -12.89
N SER A 4 -1.42 -0.84 -14.16
CA SER A 4 -1.29 -2.26 -14.54
C SER A 4 0.08 -2.83 -14.16
N GLU A 5 1.15 -2.05 -14.29
CA GLU A 5 2.50 -2.45 -13.87
C GLU A 5 2.59 -2.56 -12.35
N ILE A 6 1.97 -1.63 -11.61
CA ILE A 6 1.88 -1.68 -10.14
C ILE A 6 1.17 -2.96 -9.72
N LYS A 7 0.02 -3.26 -10.32
CA LYS A 7 -0.75 -4.47 -10.03
C LYS A 7 0.04 -5.75 -10.30
N ALA A 8 0.80 -5.81 -11.38
CA ALA A 8 1.59 -6.98 -11.75
C ALA A 8 2.72 -7.29 -10.74
N ARG A 9 3.28 -6.25 -10.11
CA ARG A 9 4.45 -6.36 -9.22
C ARG A 9 4.14 -5.95 -7.77
N TRP A 10 2.87 -5.82 -7.41
CA TRP A 10 2.46 -5.37 -6.07
C TRP A 10 2.96 -6.29 -4.96
N ASN A 11 2.97 -7.60 -5.21
CA ASN A 11 3.49 -8.56 -4.26
C ASN A 11 4.97 -8.32 -3.95
N GLU A 12 5.79 -7.84 -4.90
CA GLU A 12 7.19 -7.49 -4.61
C GLU A 12 7.29 -6.33 -3.61
N VAL A 13 6.39 -5.34 -3.69
CA VAL A 13 6.30 -4.23 -2.72
C VAL A 13 5.91 -4.77 -1.35
N LEU A 14 4.89 -5.63 -1.29
CA LEU A 14 4.44 -6.25 -0.05
C LEU A 14 5.53 -7.15 0.57
N ASP A 15 6.26 -7.90 -0.24
CA ASP A 15 7.36 -8.75 0.23
C ASP A 15 8.49 -7.92 0.84
N LEU A 16 8.85 -6.78 0.23
CA LEU A 16 9.80 -5.84 0.82
C LEU A 16 9.31 -5.31 2.17
N LEU A 17 8.04 -4.89 2.25
CA LEU A 17 7.45 -4.43 3.51
C LEU A 17 7.45 -5.54 4.57
N LEU A 18 7.11 -6.77 4.21
CA LEU A 18 7.09 -7.90 5.12
C LEU A 18 8.48 -8.20 5.71
N MET A 19 9.53 -8.08 4.89
CA MET A 19 10.92 -8.28 5.30
C MET A 19 11.41 -7.15 6.22
N GLU A 20 11.04 -5.90 5.95
CA GLU A 20 11.53 -4.73 6.70
C GLU A 20 10.72 -4.40 7.94
N ASP A 21 9.38 -4.49 7.85
CA ASP A 21 8.46 -4.12 8.91
C ASP A 21 7.09 -4.82 8.73
N ARG A 22 6.90 -5.87 9.52
CA ARG A 22 5.66 -6.67 9.54
C ARG A 22 4.43 -5.88 9.96
N ILE A 23 4.57 -4.82 10.75
CA ILE A 23 3.45 -3.97 11.17
C ILE A 23 3.01 -3.10 10.00
N THR A 24 3.97 -2.49 9.30
CA THR A 24 3.69 -1.74 8.06
C THR A 24 3.03 -2.66 7.03
N TRP A 25 3.54 -3.88 6.84
CA TRP A 25 2.90 -4.87 5.96
C TRP A 25 1.44 -5.13 6.35
N LEU A 26 1.18 -5.41 7.63
CA LEU A 26 -0.17 -5.68 8.13
C LEU A 26 -1.11 -4.49 7.94
N ALA A 27 -0.58 -3.27 7.91
CA ALA A 27 -1.38 -2.06 7.72
C ALA A 27 -1.86 -1.86 6.27
N PHE A 28 -1.17 -2.46 5.28
CA PHE A 28 -1.38 -2.23 3.85
C PHE A 28 -1.64 -3.49 3.00
N PHE A 29 -1.47 -4.72 3.53
CA PHE A 29 -1.56 -5.94 2.72
C PHE A 29 -2.91 -6.14 2.02
N ASP A 30 -3.99 -5.66 2.62
CA ASP A 30 -5.36 -5.78 2.09
C ASP A 30 -5.78 -4.57 1.25
N ALA A 31 -4.84 -3.69 0.90
CA ALA A 31 -5.11 -2.52 0.07
C ALA A 31 -5.42 -2.92 -1.37
N ARG A 32 -6.51 -2.39 -1.91
CA ARG A 32 -6.83 -2.46 -3.33
C ARG A 32 -6.20 -1.29 -4.07
N LEU A 33 -5.52 -1.59 -5.18
CA LEU A 33 -4.95 -0.59 -6.09
C LEU A 33 -6.04 -0.03 -7.01
N VAL A 34 -6.59 1.14 -6.68
CA VAL A 34 -7.73 1.75 -7.38
C VAL A 34 -7.29 2.48 -8.64
N SER A 35 -6.39 3.44 -8.50
CA SER A 35 -5.91 4.30 -9.60
C SER A 35 -4.47 4.75 -9.36
N TYR A 36 -3.78 5.10 -10.44
CA TYR A 36 -2.48 5.77 -10.38
C TYR A 36 -2.46 6.92 -11.38
N GLU A 37 -2.55 8.15 -10.88
CA GLU A 37 -2.64 9.37 -11.70
C GLU A 37 -1.81 10.48 -11.06
N ASN A 38 -1.08 11.27 -11.86
CA ASN A 38 -0.25 12.39 -11.38
C ASN A 38 0.71 12.00 -10.24
N HIS A 39 1.33 10.81 -10.33
CA HIS A 39 2.19 10.22 -9.30
C HIS A 39 1.50 9.89 -7.97
N GLN A 40 0.16 9.80 -7.96
CA GLN A 40 -0.61 9.46 -6.77
C GLN A 40 -1.25 8.09 -6.93
N LEU A 41 -0.92 7.17 -6.03
CA LEU A 41 -1.51 5.84 -5.94
C LEU A 41 -2.68 5.88 -4.95
N THR A 42 -3.88 5.63 -5.45
CA THR A 42 -5.09 5.54 -4.62
C THR A 42 -5.28 4.11 -4.14
N LEU A 43 -5.35 3.95 -2.82
CA LEU A 43 -5.61 2.69 -2.13
C LEU A 43 -7.00 2.70 -1.51
N ASP A 44 -7.72 1.58 -1.63
CA ASP A 44 -9.02 1.36 -0.99
C ASP A 44 -8.97 0.13 -0.08
N PHE A 45 -9.59 0.24 1.08
CA PHE A 45 -9.65 -0.80 2.12
C PHE A 45 -11.09 -1.27 2.41
N ALA A 46 -12.05 -0.95 1.53
CA ALA A 46 -13.46 -1.28 1.73
C ALA A 46 -13.75 -2.78 1.89
N ASP A 47 -12.86 -3.68 1.44
CA ASP A 47 -13.02 -5.12 1.66
C ASP A 47 -12.67 -5.55 3.10
N SER A 48 -11.61 -4.99 3.70
CA SER A 48 -11.26 -5.23 5.11
C SER A 48 -12.42 -4.86 6.04
N GLN A 49 -13.17 -3.82 5.67
CA GLN A 49 -14.31 -3.30 6.42
C GLN A 49 -15.58 -4.15 6.30
N LYS A 50 -15.69 -5.03 5.29
CA LYS A 50 -16.85 -5.93 5.11
C LYS A 50 -16.86 -7.10 6.08
N PHE A 51 -15.70 -7.47 6.63
CA PHE A 51 -15.62 -8.44 7.71
C PHE A 51 -15.86 -7.71 9.03
N ALA A 52 -17.11 -7.72 9.50
CA ALA A 52 -17.55 -7.09 10.75
C ALA A 52 -16.70 -7.58 11.96
N GLY A 53 -15.60 -6.88 12.24
CA GLY A 53 -14.63 -7.18 13.30
C GLY A 53 -13.51 -6.13 13.32
N PRO A 54 -12.59 -6.16 14.31
CA PRO A 54 -11.54 -5.16 14.50
C PRO A 54 -10.41 -5.19 13.44
N HIS A 55 -10.70 -5.68 12.24
CA HIS A 55 -9.76 -5.83 11.12
C HIS A 55 -9.59 -4.53 10.30
N ASP A 56 -10.06 -3.39 10.83
CA ASP A 56 -9.70 -2.09 10.29
C ASP A 56 -8.34 -1.66 10.84
N PHE A 57 -7.28 -1.93 10.07
CA PHE A 57 -5.92 -1.52 10.41
C PHE A 57 -5.67 -0.02 10.22
N LYS A 58 -6.70 0.79 9.93
CA LYS A 58 -6.58 2.25 9.85
C LYS A 58 -5.95 2.88 11.08
N ALA A 59 -6.26 2.38 12.28
CA ALA A 59 -5.62 2.85 13.52
C ALA A 59 -4.12 2.51 13.62
N THR A 60 -3.66 1.52 12.84
CA THR A 60 -2.26 1.11 12.77
C THR A 60 -1.49 1.91 11.71
N ARG A 61 -2.16 2.47 10.69
CA ARG A 61 -1.52 3.30 9.67
C ARG A 61 -1.12 4.65 10.27
N ASN A 62 0.15 4.97 10.11
CA ASN A 62 0.75 6.22 10.57
C ASN A 62 1.69 6.76 9.47
N PRO A 63 2.17 8.01 9.58
CA PRO A 63 3.04 8.60 8.56
C PRO A 63 4.31 7.80 8.27
N ASP A 64 4.90 7.13 9.26
CA ASP A 64 6.11 6.32 9.09
C ASP A 64 5.83 5.06 8.26
N HIS A 65 4.70 4.40 8.49
CA HIS A 65 4.26 3.25 7.69
C HIS A 65 4.01 3.66 6.24
N THR A 66 3.36 4.80 6.02
CA THR A 66 3.16 5.35 4.67
C THR A 66 4.49 5.68 4.00
N ALA A 67 5.44 6.28 4.72
CA ALA A 67 6.77 6.56 4.19
C ALA A 67 7.53 5.28 3.79
N ARG A 68 7.42 4.20 4.59
CA ARG A 68 7.98 2.88 4.27
C ARG A 68 7.36 2.27 3.03
N LEU A 69 6.04 2.37 2.86
CA LEU A 69 5.35 1.92 1.65
C LEU A 69 5.86 2.68 0.42
N ILE A 70 5.97 4.00 0.49
CA ILE A 70 6.50 4.84 -0.60
C ILE A 70 7.93 4.43 -0.95
N ALA A 71 8.77 4.19 0.06
CA ALA A 71 10.14 3.73 -0.14
C ALA A 71 10.20 2.35 -0.81
N ALA A 72 9.32 1.42 -0.43
CA ALA A 72 9.22 0.11 -1.07
C ALA A 72 8.78 0.21 -2.53
N ILE A 73 7.76 1.03 -2.84
CA ILE A 73 7.34 1.32 -4.22
C ILE A 73 8.51 1.89 -5.03
N LYS A 74 9.23 2.88 -4.48
CA LYS A 74 10.40 3.47 -5.13
C LYS A 74 11.49 2.44 -5.43
N ARG A 75 11.73 1.48 -4.54
CA ARG A 75 12.72 0.42 -4.77
C ARG A 75 12.32 -0.55 -5.88
N VAL A 76 11.04 -0.90 -5.99
CA VAL A 76 10.53 -1.85 -7.00
C VAL A 76 10.44 -1.22 -8.38
N PHE A 77 10.02 0.05 -8.45
CA PHE A 77 9.67 0.71 -9.71
C PHE A 77 10.61 1.85 -10.11
N GLY A 78 11.48 2.33 -9.22
CA GLY A 78 12.41 3.43 -9.49
C GLY A 78 11.76 4.82 -9.51
N GLU A 79 10.46 4.92 -9.23
CA GLU A 79 9.68 6.16 -9.24
C GLU A 79 9.07 6.44 -7.85
N ASP A 80 9.01 7.71 -7.46
CA ASP A 80 8.26 8.14 -6.28
C ASP A 80 6.75 8.16 -6.57
N ALA A 81 5.96 7.76 -5.56
CA ALA A 81 4.51 7.84 -5.56
C ALA A 81 4.02 8.43 -4.23
N SER A 82 2.99 9.27 -4.25
CA SER A 82 2.24 9.62 -3.05
C SER A 82 1.08 8.63 -2.85
N ILE A 83 0.67 8.43 -1.61
CA ILE A 83 -0.43 7.52 -1.26
C ILE A 83 -1.66 8.34 -0.89
N ILE A 84 -2.79 8.03 -1.53
CA ILE A 84 -4.12 8.49 -1.13
C ILE A 84 -4.90 7.29 -0.62
N GLU A 85 -5.56 7.41 0.53
CA GLU A 85 -6.57 6.44 0.99
C GLU A 85 -7.97 6.95 0.61
N GLN A 86 -8.77 6.07 0.01
CA GLN A 86 -10.17 6.33 -0.34
C GLN A 86 -11.14 5.74 0.71
#